data_AF-A0A7M3YLV1-F1
#
_entry.id   AF-A0A7M3YLV1-F1
#
_cell.length_a   1.000
_cell.length_b   1.000
_cell.length_c   1.000
_cell.angle_alpha   90.00
_cell.angle_beta   90.00
_cell.angle_gamma   90.00
#
_symmetry.space_group_name_H-M   'P 1'
#
loop_
_entity.id
_entity.type
_entity.pdbx_description
1 polymer ?
#
loop_
_entity_poly.entity_id
_entity_poly.type
_entity_poly.pdbx_seq_one_letter_code
_entity_poly.pdbx_strand_id
1 'polypeptide(L)'
;MFLFADLALPQAVPNWTNNELDEPVTFMQTTSSFNVSKDAGIQSSNPNSNYGSDETATLGLGVSGESRILISFNNSVPSGDMVTDSTLELTCGIDPLTIGTIDIFSSRLKTSWDEANVTWNSPDDGQNWGLSGADDDSDHGTWEPPFYGYA
;
A
#
# COMPACT_ATOMS: atom_id res chain seq x y z
N MET A 1 53.01 -34.40 48.75
CA MET A 1 52.52 -33.31 47.89
C MET A 1 52.80 -33.74 46.47
N PHE A 2 51.77 -34.02 45.67
CA PHE A 2 51.91 -34.48 44.30
C PHE A 2 51.13 -33.55 43.39
N LEU A 3 51.78 -33.03 42.35
CA LEU A 3 51.15 -32.25 41.29
C LEU A 3 50.71 -33.22 40.19
N PHE A 4 49.43 -33.22 39.83
CA PHE A 4 48.94 -33.81 38.59
C PHE A 4 49.14 -32.78 37.47
N ALA A 5 49.92 -33.12 36.46
CA ALA A 5 49.89 -32.44 35.17
C ALA A 5 49.16 -33.38 34.20
N ASP A 6 47.94 -33.00 33.81
CA ASP A 6 47.18 -33.69 32.78
C ASP A 6 47.68 -33.25 31.40
N LEU A 7 47.95 -34.23 30.54
CA LEU A 7 48.52 -34.03 29.21
C LEU A 7 47.34 -33.97 28.23
N ALA A 8 46.86 -32.77 27.91
CA ALA A 8 45.82 -32.61 26.90
C ALA A 8 46.38 -33.06 25.52
N LEU A 9 45.99 -34.25 25.06
CA LEU A 9 46.26 -34.72 23.70
C LEU A 9 45.33 -33.96 22.75
N PRO A 10 45.83 -33.06 21.87
CA PRO A 10 44.98 -32.29 20.95
C PRO A 10 44.20 -33.17 19.97
N GLN A 11 44.66 -34.40 19.80
CA GLN A 11 44.13 -35.42 18.92
C GLN A 11 42.95 -36.21 19.49
N ALA A 12 42.55 -35.94 20.75
CA ALA A 12 41.32 -36.47 21.35
C ALA A 12 40.11 -35.53 21.21
N VAL A 13 40.31 -34.32 20.67
CA VAL A 13 39.20 -33.45 20.27
C VAL A 13 38.79 -33.91 18.87
N PRO A 14 37.59 -34.49 18.67
CA PRO A 14 37.10 -34.76 17.32
C PRO A 14 37.21 -33.45 16.54
N ASN A 15 37.58 -33.49 15.26
CA ASN A 15 37.49 -32.29 14.45
C ASN A 15 35.99 -31.95 14.38
N TRP A 16 35.53 -30.97 15.15
CA TRP A 16 34.16 -30.45 15.04
C TRP A 16 34.15 -29.78 13.67
N THR A 17 33.87 -30.54 12.62
CA THR A 17 33.37 -29.92 11.40
C THR A 17 32.16 -29.16 11.84
N ASN A 18 32.18 -27.83 11.70
CA ASN A 18 31.05 -26.93 11.95
C ASN A 18 29.84 -27.23 11.03
N ASN A 19 29.67 -28.47 10.60
CA ASN A 19 28.42 -29.04 10.14
C ASN A 19 27.49 -29.30 11.35
N GLU A 20 27.48 -28.37 12.32
CA GLU A 20 26.25 -28.09 13.06
C GLU A 20 25.20 -27.92 11.97
N LEU A 21 24.14 -28.70 12.06
CA LEU A 21 23.06 -28.73 11.11
C LEU A 21 22.45 -27.33 11.07
N ASP A 22 22.88 -26.48 10.15
CA ASP A 22 22.17 -25.25 9.81
C ASP A 22 20.78 -25.69 9.35
N GLU A 23 19.80 -25.64 10.25
CA GLU A 23 18.41 -25.83 9.86
C GLU A 23 18.11 -24.75 8.81
N PRO A 24 17.68 -25.12 7.59
CA PRO A 24 17.32 -24.13 6.62
C PRO A 24 16.16 -23.32 7.18
N VAL A 25 16.34 -22.00 7.30
CA VAL A 25 15.24 -21.10 7.67
C VAL A 25 14.18 -21.19 6.56
N THR A 26 13.08 -21.87 6.85
CA THR A 26 11.95 -21.99 5.93
C THR A 26 10.98 -20.86 6.21
N PHE A 27 10.86 -19.93 5.26
CA PHE A 27 9.85 -18.89 5.30
C PHE A 27 8.56 -19.45 4.68
N MET A 28 7.49 -19.50 5.46
CA MET A 28 6.15 -19.75 4.91
C MET A 28 5.53 -18.42 4.54
N GLN A 29 4.98 -18.32 3.34
CA GLN A 29 4.28 -17.14 2.84
C GLN A 29 2.89 -17.56 2.37
N THR A 30 1.93 -16.66 2.55
CA THR A 30 0.57 -16.81 2.01
C THR A 30 0.23 -15.55 1.23
N THR A 31 -0.52 -15.71 0.15
CA THR A 31 -1.06 -14.60 -0.64
C THR A 31 -2.55 -14.51 -0.38
N SER A 32 -2.99 -13.36 0.10
CA SER A 32 -4.40 -13.04 0.26
C SER A 32 -4.82 -12.05 -0.83
N SER A 33 -5.93 -12.34 -1.51
CA SER A 33 -6.51 -11.44 -2.51
C SER A 33 -7.81 -10.86 -1.98
N PHE A 34 -7.95 -9.55 -2.09
CA PHE A 34 -9.14 -8.81 -1.65
C PHE A 34 -9.73 -8.06 -2.83
N ASN A 35 -11.06 -8.03 -2.90
CA ASN A 35 -11.75 -7.18 -3.86
C ASN A 35 -11.91 -5.76 -3.28
N VAL A 36 -11.96 -4.78 -4.17
CA VAL A 36 -12.39 -3.42 -3.83
C VAL A 36 -13.80 -3.47 -3.26
N SER A 37 -14.01 -2.80 -2.13
CA SER A 37 -15.30 -2.74 -1.44
C SER A 37 -16.04 -1.42 -1.65
N LYS A 38 -15.31 -0.34 -1.96
CA LYS A 38 -15.86 0.96 -2.36
C LYS A 38 -14.87 1.66 -3.28
N ASP A 39 -15.34 2.40 -4.27
CA ASP A 39 -14.53 3.30 -5.07
C ASP A 39 -15.31 4.56 -5.48
N ALA A 40 -14.60 5.68 -5.62
CA ALA A 40 -15.21 6.91 -6.10
C ALA A 40 -14.17 7.85 -6.71
N GLY A 41 -14.53 8.52 -7.79
CA GLY A 41 -13.82 9.70 -8.26
C GLY A 41 -14.24 10.95 -7.48
N ILE A 42 -13.30 11.87 -7.24
CA ILE A 42 -13.58 13.24 -6.79
C ILE A 42 -12.91 14.24 -7.73
N GLN A 43 -13.62 15.30 -8.09
CA GLN A 43 -13.16 16.25 -9.13
C GLN A 43 -13.33 17.69 -8.68
N SER A 44 -12.26 18.49 -8.77
CA SER A 44 -12.30 19.90 -8.35
C SER A 44 -13.10 20.79 -9.31
N SER A 45 -13.27 20.38 -10.56
CA SER A 45 -14.12 21.07 -11.55
C SER A 45 -15.61 20.99 -11.21
N ASN A 46 -16.01 19.96 -10.48
CA ASN A 46 -17.40 19.66 -10.12
C ASN A 46 -17.47 19.26 -8.64
N PRO A 47 -17.20 20.19 -7.72
CA PRO A 47 -16.72 19.82 -6.40
C PRO A 47 -17.80 19.27 -5.45
N ASN A 48 -19.07 19.35 -5.85
CA ASN A 48 -20.22 18.82 -5.10
C ASN A 48 -20.89 17.64 -5.82
N SER A 49 -20.29 17.13 -6.90
CA SER A 49 -20.79 15.96 -7.62
C SER A 49 -20.22 14.68 -7.01
N ASN A 50 -21.08 13.68 -6.82
CA ASN A 50 -20.67 12.33 -6.45
C ASN A 50 -20.49 11.47 -7.71
N TYR A 51 -19.46 10.63 -7.71
CA TYR A 51 -19.10 9.75 -8.82
C TYR A 51 -18.91 8.29 -8.36
N GLY A 52 -19.49 7.89 -7.21
CA GLY A 52 -19.32 6.54 -6.66
C GLY A 52 -20.12 5.44 -7.38
N SER A 53 -20.82 5.78 -8.47
CA SER A 53 -21.53 4.81 -9.32
C SER A 53 -20.99 4.79 -10.75
N ASP A 54 -19.94 5.55 -11.04
CA ASP A 54 -19.34 5.60 -12.36
C ASP A 54 -18.50 4.35 -12.61
N GLU A 55 -18.57 3.80 -13.82
CA GLU A 55 -17.75 2.63 -14.20
C GLU A 55 -16.26 2.96 -14.32
N THR A 56 -15.92 4.24 -14.48
CA THR A 56 -14.55 4.72 -14.68
C THR A 56 -14.32 6.02 -13.92
N ALA A 57 -13.14 6.18 -13.33
CA ALA A 57 -12.73 7.42 -12.66
C ALA A 57 -11.55 8.10 -13.38
N THR A 58 -11.53 9.42 -13.35
CA THR A 58 -10.42 10.24 -13.86
C THR A 58 -9.39 10.46 -12.76
N LEU A 59 -8.10 10.48 -13.12
CA LEU A 59 -6.98 10.74 -12.20
C LEU A 59 -6.07 11.83 -12.79
N GLY A 60 -5.63 12.75 -11.95
CA GLY A 60 -4.59 13.73 -12.25
C GLY A 60 -5.10 15.12 -12.57
N LEU A 61 -4.19 15.96 -13.07
CA LEU A 61 -4.44 17.37 -13.36
C LEU A 61 -4.86 17.56 -14.82
N GLY A 62 -5.96 18.29 -15.02
CA GLY A 62 -6.45 18.75 -16.31
C GLY A 62 -6.52 20.28 -16.38
N VAL A 63 -6.89 20.80 -17.55
CA VAL A 63 -7.04 22.26 -17.76
C VAL A 63 -8.14 22.89 -16.90
N SER A 64 -9.13 22.09 -16.50
CA SER A 64 -10.32 22.52 -15.78
C SER A 64 -10.28 22.21 -14.27
N GLY A 65 -9.27 21.51 -13.79
CA GLY A 65 -9.20 21.07 -12.40
C GLY A 65 -8.33 19.84 -12.19
N GLU A 66 -8.46 19.25 -11.02
CA GLU A 66 -7.77 18.06 -10.55
C GLU A 66 -8.80 16.98 -10.25
N SER A 67 -8.45 15.74 -10.55
CA SER A 67 -9.24 14.57 -10.21
C SER A 67 -8.43 13.59 -9.38
N ARG A 68 -9.06 12.99 -8.39
CA ARG A 68 -8.49 11.96 -7.51
C ARG A 68 -9.42 10.75 -7.46
N ILE A 69 -8.85 9.59 -7.13
CA ILE A 69 -9.58 8.34 -6.98
C ILE A 69 -9.45 7.88 -5.53
N LEU A 70 -10.58 7.58 -4.90
CA LEU A 70 -10.66 6.96 -3.59
C LEU A 70 -10.97 5.47 -3.78
N ILE A 71 -10.21 4.61 -3.12
CA ILE A 71 -10.39 3.15 -3.20
C ILE A 71 -10.34 2.60 -1.78
N SER A 72 -11.29 1.76 -1.44
CA SER A 72 -11.36 1.05 -0.16
C SER A 72 -11.37 -0.45 -0.40
N PHE A 73 -10.57 -1.19 0.35
CA PHE A 73 -10.53 -2.64 0.36
C PHE A 73 -10.22 -3.14 1.77
N ASN A 74 -10.63 -4.36 2.07
CA ASN A 74 -10.25 -4.99 3.32
C ASN A 74 -8.75 -5.31 3.31
N ASN A 75 -7.98 -4.69 4.22
CA ASN A 75 -6.54 -4.94 4.37
C ASN A 75 -6.23 -5.68 5.68
N SER A 76 -7.16 -6.51 6.16
CA SER A 76 -6.95 -7.28 7.40
C SER A 76 -6.00 -8.45 7.15
N VAL A 77 -4.88 -8.46 7.87
CA VAL A 77 -3.89 -9.54 7.85
C VAL A 77 -3.94 -10.27 9.20
N PRO A 78 -3.85 -11.62 9.23
CA PRO A 78 -3.86 -12.38 10.47
C PRO A 78 -2.81 -11.87 11.48
N SER A 79 -3.18 -11.84 12.76
CA SER A 79 -2.27 -11.43 13.83
C SER A 79 -1.08 -12.39 13.91
N GLY A 80 0.12 -11.85 13.79
CA GLY A 80 1.38 -12.60 13.82
C GLY A 80 2.03 -12.74 12.45
N ASP A 81 1.30 -12.47 11.37
CA ASP A 81 1.85 -12.45 10.02
C ASP A 81 2.47 -11.07 9.72
N MET A 82 3.58 -11.08 8.97
CA MET A 82 4.23 -9.88 8.48
C MET A 82 3.95 -9.71 6.99
N VAL A 83 3.42 -8.55 6.60
CA VAL A 83 3.27 -8.21 5.18
C VAL A 83 4.66 -7.99 4.60
N THR A 84 5.00 -8.78 3.58
CA THR A 84 6.28 -8.67 2.86
C THR A 84 6.13 -7.91 1.55
N ASP A 85 4.98 -8.04 0.89
CA ASP A 85 4.64 -7.37 -0.35
C ASP A 85 3.13 -7.07 -0.43
N SER A 86 2.77 -6.03 -1.18
CA SER A 86 1.37 -5.69 -1.48
C SER A 86 1.28 -5.02 -2.84
N THR A 87 0.45 -5.58 -3.72
CA THR A 87 0.24 -5.06 -5.07
C THR A 87 -1.22 -4.65 -5.24
N LEU A 88 -1.45 -3.40 -5.70
CA LEU A 88 -2.74 -2.93 -6.19
C LEU A 88 -2.66 -2.79 -7.71
N GLU A 89 -3.47 -3.54 -8.43
CA GLU A 89 -3.53 -3.49 -9.88
C GLU A 89 -4.64 -2.53 -10.34
N LEU A 90 -4.28 -1.54 -11.15
CA LEU A 90 -5.22 -0.59 -11.75
C LEU A 90 -5.15 -0.72 -13.28
N THR A 91 -6.31 -0.67 -13.93
CA THR A 91 -6.40 -0.66 -15.39
C THR A 91 -6.57 0.77 -15.88
N CYS A 92 -5.63 1.25 -16.69
CA CYS A 92 -5.78 2.52 -17.39
C CYS A 92 -6.74 2.35 -18.58
N GLY A 93 -7.82 3.11 -18.61
CA GLY A 93 -8.78 3.10 -19.72
C GLY A 93 -8.36 3.94 -20.94
N ILE A 94 -7.20 4.61 -20.89
CA ILE A 94 -6.69 5.45 -21.97
C ILE A 94 -5.60 4.70 -22.73
N ASP A 95 -5.58 4.83 -24.06
CA ASP A 95 -4.53 4.25 -24.90
C ASP A 95 -3.16 4.85 -24.52
N PRO A 96 -2.14 4.03 -24.19
CA PRO A 96 -0.79 4.49 -23.89
C PRO A 96 -0.13 5.32 -25.00
N LEU A 97 -0.59 5.23 -26.24
CA LEU A 97 -0.11 6.10 -27.32
C LEU A 97 -0.67 7.53 -27.22
N THR A 98 -1.74 7.71 -26.45
CA THR A 98 -2.42 8.99 -26.23
C THR A 98 -1.92 9.70 -24.97
N ILE A 99 -1.46 8.93 -23.98
CA ILE A 99 -0.96 9.44 -22.70
C ILE A 99 0.49 9.00 -22.51
N GLY A 100 1.40 9.94 -22.25
CA GLY A 100 2.80 9.60 -21.94
C GLY A 100 2.95 9.02 -20.53
N THR A 101 4.18 9.04 -20.00
CA THR A 101 4.43 8.64 -18.61
C THR A 101 3.57 9.40 -17.61
N ILE A 102 2.96 8.64 -16.70
CA ILE A 102 2.20 9.17 -15.57
C ILE A 102 2.89 8.84 -14.26
N ASP A 103 2.84 9.80 -13.33
CA ASP A 103 3.30 9.63 -11.96
C ASP A 103 2.08 9.44 -11.08
N ILE A 104 2.02 8.30 -10.40
CA ILE A 104 0.93 7.98 -9.48
C ILE A 104 1.48 8.05 -8.06
N PHE A 105 0.86 8.92 -7.26
CA PHE A 105 1.11 9.04 -5.83
C PHE A 105 -0.09 8.45 -5.10
N SER A 106 0.17 7.56 -4.16
CA SER A 106 -0.86 7.00 -3.29
C SER A 106 -0.62 7.43 -1.84
N SER A 107 -1.70 7.52 -1.07
CA SER A 107 -1.64 7.77 0.35
C SER A 107 -2.78 7.05 1.04
N ARG A 108 -2.54 6.65 2.30
CA ARG A 108 -3.59 6.10 3.15
C ARG A 108 -4.53 7.22 3.58
N LEU A 109 -5.79 7.11 3.21
CA LEU A 109 -6.84 7.97 3.75
C LEU A 109 -7.10 7.66 5.23
N LYS A 110 -7.18 8.70 6.05
CA LYS A 110 -7.46 8.65 7.49
C LYS A 110 -8.94 8.89 7.78
N THR A 111 -9.55 9.79 7.02
CA THR A 111 -10.97 10.13 7.12
C THR A 111 -11.83 9.06 6.46
N SER A 112 -12.82 8.55 7.19
CA SER A 112 -13.83 7.65 6.63
C SER A 112 -14.72 8.39 5.63
N TRP A 113 -15.13 7.71 4.57
CA TRP A 113 -15.97 8.27 3.53
C TRP A 113 -17.07 7.30 3.12
N ASP A 114 -18.14 7.85 2.54
CA ASP A 114 -19.22 7.07 1.99
C ASP A 114 -19.34 7.21 0.47
N GLU A 115 -19.34 6.09 -0.23
CA GLU A 115 -19.31 6.01 -1.69
C GLU A 115 -20.49 6.70 -2.35
N ALA A 116 -21.67 6.65 -1.71
CA ALA A 116 -22.88 7.27 -2.24
C ALA A 116 -22.89 8.81 -2.11
N ASN A 117 -22.09 9.37 -1.19
CA ASN A 117 -22.18 10.79 -0.82
C ASN A 117 -20.85 11.54 -0.99
N VAL A 118 -19.73 10.85 -1.18
CA VAL A 118 -18.41 11.48 -1.27
C VAL A 118 -18.31 12.41 -2.48
N THR A 119 -17.69 13.57 -2.27
CA THR A 119 -17.46 14.61 -3.27
C THR A 119 -16.07 15.22 -3.06
N TRP A 120 -15.65 16.11 -3.95
CA TRP A 120 -14.41 16.88 -3.74
C TRP A 120 -14.45 17.71 -2.45
N ASN A 121 -15.61 18.23 -2.04
CA ASN A 121 -15.72 19.06 -0.85
C ASN A 121 -15.99 18.27 0.44
N SER A 122 -16.55 17.07 0.35
CA SER A 122 -16.96 16.31 1.53
C SER A 122 -16.72 14.79 1.42
N PRO A 123 -16.29 14.11 2.51
CA PRO A 123 -16.26 12.65 2.60
C PRO A 123 -17.65 12.00 2.66
N ASP A 124 -18.66 12.71 3.19
CA ASP A 124 -20.00 12.19 3.48
C ASP A 124 -21.00 13.33 3.74
N ASP A 125 -22.29 13.03 3.82
CA ASP A 125 -23.33 14.03 4.05
C ASP A 125 -23.12 14.82 5.35
N GLY A 126 -23.04 16.15 5.21
CA GLY A 126 -22.91 17.08 6.34
C GLY A 126 -21.54 17.08 7.01
N GLN A 127 -20.55 16.39 6.46
CA GLN A 127 -19.14 16.52 6.84
C GLN A 127 -18.40 17.42 5.83
N ASN A 128 -17.13 17.72 6.10
CA ASN A 128 -16.21 18.32 5.14
C ASN A 128 -14.87 17.60 5.28
N TRP A 129 -14.09 17.56 4.21
CA TRP A 129 -12.67 17.30 4.33
C TRP A 129 -12.01 18.40 5.17
N GLY A 130 -10.86 18.11 5.78
CA GLY A 130 -10.01 19.16 6.35
C GLY A 130 -9.61 20.19 5.29
N LEU A 131 -9.34 19.71 4.07
CA LEU A 131 -9.18 20.52 2.87
C LEU A 131 -9.81 19.80 1.67
N SER A 132 -10.58 20.54 0.85
CA SER A 132 -11.22 19.97 -0.34
C SER A 132 -10.24 19.20 -1.21
N GLY A 133 -10.67 18.03 -1.69
CA GLY A 133 -9.81 17.04 -2.35
C GLY A 133 -9.21 16.01 -1.40
N ALA A 134 -9.61 16.02 -0.11
CA ALA A 134 -8.98 15.24 0.95
C ALA A 134 -7.48 15.52 1.03
N ASP A 135 -7.10 16.79 1.09
CA ASP A 135 -5.72 17.28 0.94
C ASP A 135 -5.12 17.86 2.23
N ASP A 136 -5.81 17.70 3.36
CA ASP A 136 -5.28 18.10 4.66
C ASP A 136 -4.56 16.93 5.35
N ASP A 137 -3.62 17.24 6.24
CA ASP A 137 -2.92 16.24 7.06
C ASP A 137 -3.86 15.41 7.95
N SER A 138 -5.07 15.91 8.24
CA SER A 138 -6.11 15.14 8.92
C SER A 138 -6.82 14.13 8.01
N ASP A 139 -6.86 14.37 6.71
CA ASP A 139 -7.59 13.56 5.73
C ASP A 139 -6.77 12.38 5.21
N HIS A 140 -5.47 12.56 4.96
CA HIS A 140 -4.61 11.53 4.38
C HIS A 140 -3.23 11.47 5.07
N GLY A 141 -2.51 10.36 4.87
CA GLY A 141 -1.13 10.18 5.30
C GLY A 141 -0.12 10.86 4.36
N THR A 142 1.16 10.68 4.64
CA THR A 142 2.21 11.10 3.71
C THR A 142 2.02 10.42 2.35
N TRP A 143 2.21 11.16 1.27
CA TRP A 143 2.25 10.59 -0.07
C TRP A 143 3.44 9.64 -0.20
N GLU A 144 3.17 8.43 -0.68
CA GLU A 144 4.21 7.48 -1.06
C GLU A 144 5.01 8.01 -2.25
N PRO A 145 6.27 7.60 -2.43
CA PRO A 145 7.05 7.93 -3.62
C PRO A 145 6.29 7.61 -4.92
N PRO A 146 6.51 8.37 -5.99
CA PRO A 146 5.79 8.16 -7.24
C PRO A 146 6.06 6.76 -7.78
N PHE A 147 4.99 6.07 -8.16
CA PHE A 147 5.07 4.96 -9.06
C PHE A 147 4.97 5.48 -10.50
N TYR A 148 5.94 5.10 -11.33
CA TYR A 148 5.98 5.47 -12.74
C TYR A 148 5.17 4.46 -13.57
N GLY A 149 4.03 4.91 -14.09
CA GLY A 149 3.16 4.15 -14.99
C GLY A 149 3.40 4.51 -16.45
N TYR A 150 3.81 3.49 -17.23
CA TYR A 150 4.13 3.48 -18.67
C TYR A 150 5.10 4.57 -19.22
N ALA A 151 5.72 4.28 -20.36
CA ALA A 151 6.63 5.16 -21.10
C ALA A 151 5.97 5.64 -22.39
#